data_AF-A0A4R3NJ95-F1
#
_entry.id   AF-A0A4R3NJ95-F1
#
_cell.length_a   1.000
_cell.length_b   1.000
_cell.length_c   1.000
_cell.angle_alpha   90.00
_cell.angle_beta   90.00
_cell.angle_gamma   90.00
#
_symmetry.space_group_name_H-M   'P 1'
#
loop_
_entity.id
_entity.type
_entity.pdbx_description
1 polymer ?
#
loop_
_entity_poly.entity_id
_entity_poly.type
_entity_poly.pdbx_seq_one_letter_code
_entity_poly.pdbx_strand_id
1 'polypeptide(L)'
;MSINQLIDSLSTQGWYVWNEFLNLSEIQAIKSCIPDTLQDARIGYQNTLQDNKTIRGDQTVWLEPEMGAPIVHYLDKMENLRQELNCQLFLGLRDFETHFCRYPNGGFYKKHVDNFRGQGRRRITTVLYMNESWQQGDGGEIVMYDIQDNELFTLEPLAGRMVFFMSEDFPHEVLPTQQKRESIAGWFLTEKIL
;
A
#
# COMPACT_ATOMS: atom_id res chain seq x y z
N MET A 1 -7.53 13.90 -10.30
CA MET A 1 -6.06 13.70 -10.45
C MET A 1 -5.81 12.77 -11.62
N SER A 2 -4.68 12.90 -12.33
CA SER A 2 -4.41 12.12 -13.55
C SER A 2 -3.12 11.32 -13.47
N ILE A 3 -3.01 10.28 -14.31
CA ILE A 3 -1.83 9.42 -14.42
C ILE A 3 -0.53 10.19 -14.74
N ASN A 4 -0.63 11.27 -15.51
CA ASN A 4 0.53 12.12 -15.82
C ASN A 4 1.11 12.78 -14.57
N GLN A 5 0.26 13.23 -13.65
CA GLN A 5 0.74 13.81 -12.38
C GLN A 5 1.46 12.79 -11.52
N LEU A 6 0.99 11.54 -11.52
CA LEU A 6 1.67 10.43 -10.86
C LEU A 6 3.05 10.17 -11.48
N ILE A 7 3.13 10.09 -12.81
CA ILE A 7 4.39 9.89 -13.55
C ILE A 7 5.39 11.01 -13.24
N ASP A 8 4.96 12.27 -13.38
CA ASP A 8 5.78 13.43 -13.12
C ASP A 8 6.29 13.43 -11.67
N SER A 9 5.40 13.16 -10.71
CA SER A 9 5.75 13.17 -9.29
C SER A 9 6.70 12.03 -8.91
N LEU A 10 6.51 10.83 -9.45
CA LEU A 10 7.43 9.71 -9.24
C LEU A 10 8.82 9.98 -9.84
N SER A 11 8.89 10.67 -10.98
CA SER A 11 10.18 11.00 -11.62
C SER A 11 10.95 12.13 -10.92
N THR A 12 10.27 12.95 -10.13
CA THR A 12 10.85 14.16 -9.51
C THR A 12 11.03 14.01 -8.01
N GLN A 13 9.94 13.91 -7.26
CA GLN A 13 9.97 13.81 -5.79
C GLN A 13 9.88 12.37 -5.28
N GLY A 14 9.54 11.39 -6.13
CA GLY A 14 9.54 9.97 -5.80
C GLY A 14 8.27 9.45 -5.12
N TRP A 15 7.27 10.29 -4.87
CA TRP A 15 5.99 9.90 -4.28
C TRP A 15 4.82 10.75 -4.79
N TYR A 16 3.60 10.24 -4.65
CA TYR A 16 2.37 10.89 -5.09
C TYR A 16 1.17 10.44 -4.26
N VAL A 17 0.29 11.38 -3.90
CA VAL A 17 -0.99 11.12 -3.24
C VAL A 17 -2.13 11.38 -4.22
N TRP A 18 -2.93 10.36 -4.49
CA TRP A 18 -4.10 10.40 -5.35
C TRP A 18 -5.38 10.26 -4.51
N ASN A 19 -6.05 11.37 -4.18
CA ASN A 19 -7.19 11.38 -3.25
C ASN A 19 -8.42 10.58 -3.73
N GLU A 20 -8.68 10.57 -5.04
CA GLU A 20 -9.84 9.92 -5.65
C GLU A 20 -9.36 8.88 -6.66
N PHE A 21 -8.55 7.93 -6.22
CA PHE A 21 -8.08 6.85 -7.08
C PHE A 21 -9.20 5.86 -7.37
N LEU A 22 -9.93 5.46 -6.32
CA LEU A 22 -11.19 4.73 -6.41
C LEU A 22 -12.32 5.55 -5.78
N ASN A 23 -13.52 5.43 -6.31
CA ASN A 23 -14.72 5.97 -5.68
C ASN A 23 -15.25 5.05 -4.57
N LEU A 24 -16.18 5.55 -3.75
CA LEU A 24 -16.74 4.80 -2.62
C LEU A 24 -17.45 3.50 -3.03
N SER A 25 -18.11 3.47 -4.19
CA SER A 25 -18.80 2.27 -4.67
C SER A 25 -17.80 1.17 -5.04
N GLU A 26 -16.67 1.52 -5.67
CA GLU A 26 -15.57 0.58 -5.94
C GLU A 26 -14.97 0.05 -4.63
N ILE A 27 -14.73 0.93 -3.66
CA ILE A 27 -14.21 0.56 -2.33
C ILE A 27 -15.14 -0.43 -1.64
N GLN A 28 -16.45 -0.14 -1.58
CA GLN A 28 -17.44 -1.02 -0.96
C GLN A 28 -17.56 -2.37 -1.67
N ALA A 29 -17.49 -2.38 -3.01
CA ALA A 29 -17.51 -3.60 -3.80
C ALA A 29 -16.27 -4.48 -3.56
N ILE A 30 -15.09 -3.88 -3.38
CA ILE A 30 -13.88 -4.62 -3.00
C ILE A 30 -14.04 -5.18 -1.58
N LYS A 31 -14.53 -4.39 -0.63
CA LYS A 31 -14.71 -4.81 0.77
C LYS A 31 -15.66 -6.00 0.92
N SER A 32 -16.70 -6.10 0.08
CA SER A 32 -17.63 -7.23 0.13
C SER A 32 -17.02 -8.55 -0.38
N CYS A 33 -15.90 -8.50 -1.12
CA CYS A 33 -15.13 -9.66 -1.52
C CYS A 33 -14.12 -10.13 -0.46
N ILE A 34 -13.82 -9.30 0.54
CA ILE A 34 -12.81 -9.63 1.56
C ILE A 34 -13.42 -10.59 2.59
N PRO A 35 -12.78 -11.74 2.88
CA PRO A 35 -13.26 -12.65 3.91
C PRO A 35 -13.18 -12.03 5.31
N ASP A 36 -14.07 -12.46 6.20
CA ASP A 36 -14.04 -12.02 7.60
C ASP A 36 -12.79 -12.49 8.34
N THR A 37 -12.33 -13.71 8.02
CA THR A 37 -11.16 -14.32 8.64
C THR A 37 -9.89 -13.93 7.88
N LEU A 38 -8.99 -13.25 8.58
CA LEU A 38 -7.69 -12.79 8.09
C LEU A 38 -6.56 -13.51 8.84
N GLN A 39 -5.35 -13.48 8.29
CA GLN A 39 -4.16 -14.05 8.92
C GLN A 39 -3.31 -12.96 9.55
N ASP A 40 -2.68 -13.21 10.69
CA ASP A 40 -1.75 -12.25 11.29
C ASP A 40 -0.57 -12.00 10.33
N ALA A 41 -0.20 -10.73 10.13
CA ALA A 41 0.91 -10.38 9.26
C ALA A 41 2.25 -10.87 9.82
N ARG A 42 3.13 -11.33 8.91
CA ARG A 42 4.48 -11.80 9.25
C ARG A 42 5.55 -10.84 8.74
N ILE A 43 6.69 -10.78 9.43
CA ILE A 43 7.83 -9.94 9.05
C ILE A 43 9.04 -10.83 8.75
N GLY A 44 9.74 -10.55 7.64
CA GLY A 44 10.99 -11.21 7.27
C GLY A 44 11.02 -11.79 5.86
N TYR A 45 12.19 -12.29 5.45
CA TYR A 45 12.40 -12.95 4.16
C TYR A 45 12.65 -14.45 4.38
N GLN A 46 11.85 -15.31 3.75
CA GLN A 46 11.97 -16.77 3.83
C GLN A 46 12.08 -17.31 5.28
N ASN A 47 13.29 -17.76 5.67
CA ASN A 47 13.55 -18.45 6.94
C ASN A 47 13.61 -17.54 8.17
N THR A 48 13.41 -16.22 8.01
CA THR A 48 13.35 -15.27 9.13
C THR A 48 11.94 -14.73 9.39
N LEU A 49 10.90 -15.40 8.85
CA LEU A 49 9.51 -15.03 9.11
C LEU A 49 9.21 -15.16 10.61
N GLN A 50 9.06 -14.03 11.29
CA GLN A 50 8.67 -13.98 12.69
C GLN A 50 7.30 -13.29 12.81
N ASP A 51 6.38 -13.95 13.51
CA ASP A 51 5.17 -13.32 14.02
C ASP A 51 5.60 -12.34 15.11
N ASN A 52 5.72 -11.06 14.78
CA ASN A 52 6.16 -10.05 15.73
C ASN A 52 5.16 -8.91 15.86
N LYS A 53 4.12 -9.16 16.65
CA LYS A 53 3.08 -8.17 17.02
C LYS A 53 3.64 -6.92 17.69
N THR A 54 4.90 -6.93 18.14
CA THR A 54 5.57 -5.74 18.68
C THR A 54 6.11 -4.80 17.60
N ILE A 55 6.10 -5.24 16.33
CA ILE A 55 6.56 -4.46 15.17
C ILE A 55 5.38 -4.11 14.26
N ARG A 56 4.51 -5.08 13.97
CA ARG A 56 3.33 -4.89 13.12
C ARG A 56 2.13 -5.65 13.68
N GLY A 57 1.00 -4.96 13.80
CA GLY A 57 -0.21 -5.48 14.45
C GLY A 57 -1.41 -5.68 13.53
N ASP A 58 -1.24 -5.76 12.21
CA ASP A 58 -2.32 -5.99 11.26
C ASP A 58 -2.55 -7.46 10.92
N GLN A 59 -3.74 -7.69 10.38
CA GLN A 59 -4.14 -8.93 9.76
C GLN A 59 -4.25 -8.71 8.26
N THR A 60 -3.80 -9.68 7.47
CA THR A 60 -3.68 -9.58 6.03
C THR A 60 -4.32 -10.75 5.30
N VAL A 61 -4.70 -10.52 4.04
CA VAL A 61 -5.04 -11.57 3.08
C VAL A 61 -4.60 -11.12 1.68
N TRP A 62 -3.86 -11.96 0.96
CA TRP A 62 -3.47 -11.72 -0.42
C TRP A 62 -4.73 -11.59 -1.28
N LEU A 63 -4.76 -10.60 -2.18
CA LEU A 63 -5.90 -10.44 -3.08
C LEU A 63 -5.70 -11.32 -4.30
N GLU A 64 -6.66 -12.21 -4.53
CA GLU A 64 -6.61 -13.17 -5.63
C GLU A 64 -7.81 -12.94 -6.57
N PRO A 65 -7.66 -13.13 -7.89
CA PRO A 65 -8.75 -12.94 -8.86
C PRO A 65 -10.04 -13.71 -8.53
N GLU A 66 -9.92 -14.87 -7.88
CA GLU A 66 -11.03 -15.74 -7.51
C GLU A 66 -11.94 -15.15 -6.44
N MET A 67 -11.50 -14.09 -5.74
CA MET A 67 -12.30 -13.39 -4.73
C MET A 67 -13.48 -12.60 -5.32
N GLY A 68 -13.47 -12.35 -6.64
CA GLY A 68 -14.62 -11.81 -7.36
C GLY A 68 -14.29 -10.67 -8.31
N ALA A 69 -15.28 -10.29 -9.12
CA ALA A 69 -15.12 -9.27 -10.16
C ALA A 69 -14.59 -7.91 -9.66
N PRO A 70 -14.96 -7.39 -8.47
CA PRO A 70 -14.37 -6.15 -7.94
C PRO A 70 -12.85 -6.23 -7.74
N ILE A 71 -12.34 -7.39 -7.31
CA ILE A 71 -10.90 -7.63 -7.13
C ILE A 71 -10.21 -7.69 -8.48
N VAL A 72 -10.76 -8.44 -9.44
CA VAL A 72 -10.25 -8.50 -10.81
C VAL A 72 -10.17 -7.10 -11.43
N HIS A 73 -11.22 -6.29 -11.28
CA HIS A 73 -11.24 -4.92 -11.80
C HIS A 73 -10.13 -4.04 -11.20
N TYR A 74 -9.89 -4.15 -9.89
CA TYR A 74 -8.78 -3.47 -9.22
C TYR A 74 -7.42 -3.93 -9.76
N LEU A 75 -7.21 -5.25 -9.88
CA LEU A 75 -5.96 -5.81 -10.41
C LEU A 75 -5.70 -5.38 -11.86
N ASP A 76 -6.74 -5.39 -12.72
CA ASP A 76 -6.65 -4.90 -14.11
C ASP A 76 -6.28 -3.41 -14.16
N LYS A 77 -6.83 -2.59 -13.27
CA LYS A 77 -6.48 -1.17 -13.16
C LYS A 77 -5.01 -0.98 -12.76
N MET A 78 -4.51 -1.79 -11.83
CA MET A 78 -3.10 -1.78 -11.43
C MET A 78 -2.17 -2.28 -12.55
N GLU A 79 -2.60 -3.29 -13.33
CA GLU A 79 -1.85 -3.78 -14.49
C GLU A 79 -1.74 -2.72 -15.60
N ASN A 80 -2.83 -2.02 -15.90
CA ASN A 80 -2.80 -0.89 -16.84
C ASN A 80 -1.82 0.20 -16.37
N LEU A 81 -1.83 0.50 -15.06
CA LEU A 81 -0.91 1.47 -14.48
C LEU A 81 0.55 1.00 -14.59
N ARG A 82 0.83 -0.30 -14.37
CA ARG A 82 2.18 -0.87 -14.53
C ARG A 82 2.70 -0.67 -15.95
N GLN A 83 1.86 -0.92 -16.96
CA GLN A 83 2.23 -0.76 -18.36
C GLN A 83 2.54 0.70 -18.70
N GLU A 84 1.72 1.64 -18.24
CA GLU A 84 1.96 3.06 -18.48
C GLU A 84 3.24 3.55 -17.77
N LEU A 85 3.44 3.17 -16.50
CA LEU A 85 4.65 3.51 -15.76
C LEU A 85 5.91 2.97 -16.46
N ASN A 86 5.85 1.76 -17.02
CA ASN A 86 6.96 1.23 -17.81
C ASN A 86 7.22 2.00 -19.10
N CYS A 87 6.15 2.40 -19.80
CA CYS A 87 6.25 3.15 -21.04
C CYS A 87 6.93 4.51 -20.81
N GLN A 88 6.57 5.19 -19.71
CA GLN A 88 6.99 6.57 -19.46
C GLN A 88 8.28 6.66 -18.64
N LEU A 89 8.51 5.73 -17.71
CA LEU A 89 9.62 5.81 -16.74
C LEU A 89 10.66 4.70 -16.91
N PHE A 90 10.45 3.73 -17.82
CA PHE A 90 11.37 2.62 -18.10
C PHE A 90 11.79 1.82 -16.85
N LEU A 91 10.89 1.68 -15.88
CA LEU A 91 11.17 1.08 -14.57
C LEU A 91 11.36 -0.45 -14.59
N GLY A 92 11.04 -1.10 -15.71
CA GLY A 92 11.18 -2.55 -15.85
C GLY A 92 10.27 -3.36 -14.92
N LEU A 93 9.10 -2.81 -14.56
CA LEU A 93 8.10 -3.46 -13.73
C LEU A 93 7.56 -4.68 -14.46
N ARG A 94 7.53 -5.86 -13.83
CA ARG A 94 7.11 -7.13 -14.42
C ARG A 94 5.86 -7.73 -13.80
N ASP A 95 5.56 -7.35 -12.57
CA ASP A 95 4.43 -7.92 -11.81
C ASP A 95 3.92 -6.94 -10.74
N PHE A 96 2.81 -7.30 -10.10
CA PHE A 96 2.21 -6.56 -9.00
C PHE A 96 1.69 -7.52 -7.94
N GLU A 97 2.26 -7.47 -6.73
CA GLU A 97 1.78 -8.24 -5.59
C GLU A 97 0.96 -7.33 -4.67
N THR A 98 -0.17 -7.80 -4.14
CA THR A 98 -1.03 -6.95 -3.30
C THR A 98 -1.84 -7.75 -2.29
N HIS A 99 -2.03 -7.17 -1.11
CA HIS A 99 -2.83 -7.77 -0.05
C HIS A 99 -3.67 -6.72 0.70
N PHE A 100 -4.83 -7.15 1.17
CA PHE A 100 -5.62 -6.39 2.12
C PHE A 100 -4.94 -6.40 3.49
N CYS A 101 -5.09 -5.32 4.25
CA CYS A 101 -4.60 -5.13 5.62
C CYS A 101 -5.72 -4.58 6.50
N ARG A 102 -5.89 -5.13 7.69
CA ARG A 102 -6.79 -4.63 8.73
C ARG A 102 -6.02 -4.49 10.04
N TYR A 103 -5.91 -3.26 10.53
CA TYR A 103 -5.38 -2.96 11.85
C TYR A 103 -6.56 -2.85 12.83
N PRO A 104 -6.60 -3.66 13.91
CA PRO A 104 -7.54 -3.44 15.00
C PRO A 104 -7.18 -2.17 15.78
N ASN A 105 -8.04 -1.76 16.72
CA ASN A 105 -7.70 -0.69 17.67
C ASN A 105 -6.37 -1.01 18.39
N GLY A 106 -5.48 -0.03 18.48
CA GLY A 106 -4.12 -0.11 18.97
C GLY A 106 -3.13 -0.65 17.94
N GLY A 107 -3.58 -1.12 16.77
CA GLY A 107 -2.71 -1.64 15.72
C GLY A 107 -1.82 -0.54 15.13
N PHE A 108 -0.57 -0.89 14.84
CA PHE A 108 0.43 0.00 14.24
C PHE A 108 1.39 -0.79 13.35
N TYR A 109 2.24 -0.07 12.62
CA TYR A 109 3.43 -0.64 12.00
C TYR A 109 4.59 0.33 12.21
N LYS A 110 5.63 -0.12 12.92
CA LYS A 110 6.84 0.67 13.14
C LYS A 110 7.50 1.12 11.84
N LYS A 111 8.23 2.23 11.93
CA LYS A 111 9.07 2.76 10.86
C LYS A 111 9.93 1.67 10.20
N HIS A 112 9.78 1.55 8.89
CA HIS A 112 10.49 0.58 8.05
C HIS A 112 10.64 1.11 6.63
N VAL A 113 11.42 0.40 5.82
CA VAL A 113 11.53 0.59 4.37
C VAL A 113 11.05 -0.70 3.70
N ASP A 114 10.24 -0.58 2.65
CA ASP A 114 9.65 -1.75 1.99
C ASP A 114 10.63 -2.56 1.16
N ASN A 115 11.70 -1.91 0.71
CA ASN A 115 12.78 -2.56 -0.01
C ASN A 115 14.13 -1.99 0.43
N PHE A 116 15.03 -2.85 0.91
CA PHE A 116 16.40 -2.43 1.15
C PHE A 116 17.10 -2.20 -0.18
N ARG A 117 17.77 -1.04 -0.31
CA ARG A 117 18.43 -0.61 -1.56
C ARG A 117 19.26 -1.72 -2.20
N GLY A 118 18.89 -2.07 -3.44
CA GLY A 118 19.61 -3.04 -4.26
C GLY A 118 19.44 -4.50 -3.85
N GLN A 119 18.57 -4.82 -2.89
CA GLN A 119 18.40 -6.18 -2.36
C GLN A 119 17.02 -6.80 -2.60
N GLY A 120 16.06 -6.06 -3.15
CA GLY A 120 14.73 -6.62 -3.41
C GLY A 120 14.08 -6.16 -4.69
N ARG A 121 13.01 -6.87 -5.02
CA ARG A 121 12.25 -6.77 -6.27
C ARG A 121 11.23 -5.65 -6.30
N ARG A 122 10.90 -5.03 -5.15
CA ARG A 122 9.83 -4.02 -5.03
C ARG A 122 10.33 -2.65 -5.46
N ARG A 123 9.71 -2.06 -6.48
CA ARG A 123 10.16 -0.77 -7.01
C ARG A 123 9.28 0.40 -6.63
N ILE A 124 7.97 0.20 -6.66
CA ILE A 124 6.98 1.19 -6.23
C ILE A 124 6.06 0.52 -5.23
N THR A 125 5.91 1.13 -4.06
CA THR A 125 4.90 0.79 -3.07
C THR A 125 3.64 1.58 -3.36
N THR A 126 2.51 0.92 -3.13
CA THR A 126 1.19 1.53 -3.19
C THR A 126 0.39 1.20 -1.94
N VAL A 127 -0.35 2.17 -1.42
CA VAL A 127 -1.29 1.96 -0.30
C VAL A 127 -2.62 2.65 -0.63
N LEU A 128 -3.66 1.86 -0.86
CA LEU A 128 -5.03 2.31 -1.08
C LEU A 128 -5.81 2.25 0.24
N TYR A 129 -6.42 3.34 0.66
CA TYR A 129 -7.16 3.44 1.89
C TYR A 129 -8.67 3.23 1.71
N MET A 130 -9.33 2.70 2.74
CA MET A 130 -10.72 2.20 2.63
C MET A 130 -11.63 2.65 3.79
N ASN A 131 -11.31 3.76 4.46
CA ASN A 131 -11.98 4.21 5.69
C ASN A 131 -12.82 5.48 5.44
N GLU A 132 -14.15 5.35 5.43
CA GLU A 132 -15.07 6.40 4.94
C GLU A 132 -15.27 7.57 5.92
N SER A 133 -15.15 7.31 7.23
CA SER A 133 -15.50 8.29 8.28
C SER A 133 -14.33 8.53 9.23
N TRP A 134 -13.13 8.66 8.70
CA TRP A 134 -11.94 8.98 9.50
C TRP A 134 -11.99 10.43 9.98
N GLN A 135 -11.65 10.65 11.24
CA GLN A 135 -11.63 11.98 11.85
C GLN A 135 -10.29 12.25 12.53
N GLN A 136 -9.99 13.53 12.69
CA GLN A 136 -8.82 13.95 13.45
C GLN A 136 -8.85 13.34 14.86
N GLY A 137 -7.76 12.66 15.24
CA GLY A 137 -7.64 12.00 16.54
C GLY A 137 -7.97 10.50 16.52
N ASP A 138 -8.50 9.96 15.42
CA ASP A 138 -8.64 8.50 15.26
C ASP A 138 -7.28 7.79 15.12
N GLY A 139 -6.20 8.53 14.83
CA GLY A 139 -4.86 7.98 14.63
C GLY A 139 -4.73 7.22 13.31
N GLY A 140 -3.83 6.24 13.24
CA GLY A 140 -3.72 5.36 12.07
C GLY A 140 -3.18 6.02 10.80
N GLU A 141 -2.67 7.24 10.87
CA GLU A 141 -2.05 7.91 9.74
C GLU A 141 -0.80 7.15 9.29
N ILE A 142 -0.48 7.24 7.99
CA ILE A 142 0.88 6.91 7.54
C ILE A 142 1.74 8.16 7.72
N VAL A 143 2.94 8.00 8.27
CA VAL A 143 3.97 9.04 8.30
C VAL A 143 5.07 8.62 7.36
N MET A 144 5.43 9.49 6.43
CA MET A 144 6.50 9.27 5.47
C MET A 144 7.70 10.16 5.81
N TYR A 145 8.89 9.57 5.71
CA TYR A 145 10.16 10.22 6.03
C TYR A 145 11.07 10.23 4.80
N ASP A 146 12.04 11.15 4.79
CA ASP A 146 13.19 11.07 3.90
C ASP A 146 14.28 10.16 4.48
N ILE A 147 15.37 9.96 3.73
CA ILE A 147 16.51 9.13 4.15
C ILE A 147 17.33 9.76 5.28
N GLN A 148 17.13 11.05 5.58
CA GLN A 148 17.73 11.77 6.70
C GLN A 148 16.84 11.73 7.96
N ASP A 149 15.74 10.98 7.92
CA ASP A 149 14.75 10.82 9.00
C ASP A 149 13.91 12.08 9.28
N ASN A 150 13.83 13.02 8.33
CA ASN A 150 12.89 14.13 8.43
C ASN A 150 11.50 13.68 7.98
N GLU A 151 10.47 14.08 8.71
CA GLU A 151 9.08 13.87 8.28
C GLU A 151 8.79 14.69 7.02
N LEU A 152 8.32 14.02 5.97
CA LEU A 152 7.88 14.64 4.72
C LEU A 152 6.40 15.01 4.78
N PHE A 153 5.57 14.05 5.20
CA PHE A 153 4.15 14.26 5.41
C PHE A 153 3.54 13.18 6.31
N THR A 154 2.42 13.55 6.92
CA THR A 154 1.49 12.65 7.61
C THR A 154 0.17 12.63 6.84
N LEU A 155 -0.38 11.43 6.59
CA LEU A 155 -1.54 11.25 5.73
C LEU A 155 -2.61 10.35 6.36
N GLU A 156 -3.82 10.88 6.48
CA GLU A 156 -4.98 10.15 6.97
C GLU A 156 -5.43 9.07 5.98
N PRO A 157 -5.89 7.91 6.46
CA PRO A 157 -6.27 6.78 5.62
C PRO A 157 -7.72 6.90 5.09
N LEU A 158 -8.06 7.99 4.41
CA LEU A 158 -9.40 8.24 3.87
C LEU A 158 -9.76 7.33 2.70
N ALA A 159 -10.98 6.80 2.65
CA ALA A 159 -11.45 5.91 1.59
C ALA A 159 -11.24 6.51 0.18
N GLY A 160 -10.72 5.69 -0.74
CA GLY A 160 -10.49 6.07 -2.15
C GLY A 160 -9.16 6.78 -2.40
N ARG A 161 -8.50 7.27 -1.34
CA ARG A 161 -7.15 7.84 -1.41
C ARG A 161 -6.11 6.73 -1.57
N MET A 162 -5.16 6.94 -2.47
CA MET A 162 -4.03 6.05 -2.69
C MET A 162 -2.73 6.84 -2.67
N VAL A 163 -1.72 6.32 -1.98
CA VAL A 163 -0.35 6.85 -2.04
C VAL A 163 0.54 5.91 -2.82
N PHE A 164 1.43 6.48 -3.62
CA PHE A 164 2.45 5.81 -4.42
C PHE A 164 3.81 6.36 -4.00
N PHE A 165 4.82 5.50 -3.84
CA PHE A 165 6.17 5.96 -3.52
C PHE A 165 7.25 4.93 -3.90
N MET A 166 8.47 5.40 -4.18
CA MET A 166 9.61 4.52 -4.47
C MET A 166 9.95 3.67 -3.24
N SER A 167 9.89 2.34 -3.37
CA SER A 167 9.98 1.42 -2.22
C SER A 167 11.32 1.47 -1.46
N GLU A 168 12.38 1.99 -2.09
CA GLU A 168 13.73 2.05 -1.54
C GLU A 168 14.07 3.37 -0.82
N ASP A 169 13.28 4.42 -1.04
CA ASP A 169 13.69 5.79 -0.72
C ASP A 169 12.90 6.41 0.44
N PHE A 170 11.75 5.83 0.79
CA PHE A 170 10.82 6.42 1.75
C PHE A 170 10.57 5.49 2.94
N PRO A 171 11.35 5.65 4.02
CA PRO A 171 10.98 5.10 5.31
C PRO A 171 9.59 5.60 5.71
N HIS A 172 8.77 4.72 6.26
CA HIS A 172 7.41 5.07 6.65
C HIS A 172 6.92 4.21 7.79
N GLU A 173 5.93 4.73 8.51
CA GLU A 173 5.29 4.02 9.61
C GLU A 173 3.78 4.27 9.62
N VAL A 174 3.04 3.36 10.24
CA VAL A 174 1.61 3.51 10.49
C VAL A 174 1.44 3.75 11.98
N LEU A 175 0.93 4.93 12.34
CA LEU A 175 0.68 5.30 13.72
C LEU A 175 -0.38 4.38 14.35
N PRO A 176 -0.39 4.23 15.69
CA PRO A 176 -1.45 3.52 16.38
C PRO A 176 -2.82 4.07 16.02
N THR A 177 -3.75 3.18 15.67
CA THR A 177 -5.13 3.56 15.33
C THR A 177 -6.08 3.31 16.51
N GLN A 178 -7.02 4.21 16.74
CA GLN A 178 -8.10 4.05 17.71
C GLN A 178 -9.35 3.41 17.08
N GLN A 179 -9.36 3.29 15.75
CA GLN A 179 -10.44 2.68 14.98
C GLN A 179 -9.93 1.48 14.18
N LYS A 180 -10.85 0.66 13.66
CA LYS A 180 -10.51 -0.34 12.65
C LYS A 180 -10.01 0.37 11.39
N ARG A 181 -8.73 0.19 11.04
CA ARG A 181 -8.11 0.78 9.86
C ARG A 181 -7.92 -0.28 8.77
N GLU A 182 -8.50 -0.05 7.61
CA GLU A 182 -8.43 -0.95 6.46
C GLU A 182 -7.71 -0.29 5.28
N SER A 183 -6.84 -1.05 4.62
CA SER A 183 -6.10 -0.62 3.43
C SER A 183 -5.74 -1.80 2.55
N ILE A 184 -5.40 -1.54 1.30
CA ILE A 184 -4.75 -2.50 0.40
C ILE A 184 -3.32 -2.00 0.18
N ALA A 185 -2.34 -2.81 0.58
CA ALA A 185 -0.93 -2.55 0.32
C ALA A 185 -0.50 -3.41 -0.88
N GLY A 186 0.25 -2.81 -1.80
CA GLY A 186 0.75 -3.53 -2.96
C GLY A 186 2.06 -2.96 -3.49
N TRP A 187 2.78 -3.77 -4.25
CA TRP A 187 4.09 -3.42 -4.78
C TRP A 187 4.24 -3.82 -6.24
N PHE A 188 4.67 -2.87 -7.06
CA PHE A 188 5.14 -3.18 -8.41
C PHE A 188 6.55 -3.75 -8.34
N LEU A 189 6.74 -4.91 -8.98
CA LEU A 189 7.95 -5.72 -8.88
C LEU A 189 8.78 -5.64 -10.16
N THR A 190 10.10 -5.75 -10.09
CA THR A 190 11.00 -5.86 -11.27
C THR A 190 11.19 -7.31 -11.75
N GLU A 191 10.54 -8.26 -11.08
CA GLU A 191 10.57 -9.70 -11.35
C GLU A 191 9.14 -10.25 -11.36
N LYS A 192 8.93 -11.37 -12.07
CA LYS A 192 7.65 -12.07 -12.04
C LYS A 192 7.51 -12.87 -10.74
N ILE A 193 6.28 -12.95 -10.23
CA ILE A 193 5.89 -13.92 -9.22
C ILE A 193 5.83 -15.28 -9.93
N LEU A 194 6.58 -16.26 -9.42
CA LEU A 194 6.63 -17.63 -9.94
C LEU A 194 5.56 -18.49 -9.29
#